data_AF-A0A9X0W4W4-F1
#
_entry.id   AF-A0A9X0W4W4-F1
#
_cell.length_a   1.000
_cell.length_b   1.000
_cell.length_c   1.000
_cell.angle_alpha   90.00
_cell.angle_beta   90.00
_cell.angle_gamma   90.00
#
_symmetry.space_group_name_H-M   'P 1'
#
loop_
_entity.id
_entity.type
_entity.pdbx_description
1 polymer ?
#
loop_
_entity_poly.entity_id
_entity_poly.type
_entity_poly.pdbx_seq_one_letter_code
_entity_poly.pdbx_strand_id
1 'polypeptide(L)'
;MPALAGLTGLFLFLMASHAAAFKCIPIYGNWCGINHPSHGWPPPVDAFDAACMHHDLCTSQPGSDTPCDIAFVGELRSIAAQVGYLPRPLQWAEYVIRLKSGGSWGGMPMPTPGDAMGVMSSLASPCW
;
A
#
# COMPACT_ATOMS: atom_id res chain seq x y z
N MET A 1 23.57 40.52 1.82
CA MET A 1 23.60 39.08 1.48
C MET A 1 22.17 38.49 1.63
N PRO A 2 21.26 38.59 0.64
CA PRO A 2 19.90 38.02 0.76
C PRO A 2 19.63 36.82 -0.17
N ALA A 3 20.64 36.28 -0.86
CA ALA A 3 20.44 35.24 -1.88
C ALA A 3 20.21 33.81 -1.34
N LEU A 4 20.45 33.57 -0.04
CA LEU A 4 20.36 32.24 0.57
C LEU A 4 18.94 31.83 1.02
N ALA A 5 18.01 32.78 1.16
CA ALA A 5 16.65 32.50 1.64
C ALA A 5 15.69 31.99 0.53
N GLY A 6 15.96 32.29 -0.74
CA GLY A 6 15.12 31.85 -1.86
C GLY A 6 15.33 30.38 -2.24
N LEU A 7 16.55 29.87 -2.10
CA LEU A 7 16.92 28.51 -2.48
C LEU A 7 16.32 27.45 -1.54
N THR A 8 16.23 27.72 -0.25
CA THR A 8 15.60 26.83 0.74
C THR A 8 14.09 26.74 0.58
N GLY A 9 13.41 27.84 0.22
CA GLY A 9 11.98 27.84 -0.06
C GLY A 9 11.61 26.99 -1.29
N LEU A 10 12.41 27.09 -2.37
CA LEU A 10 12.21 26.29 -3.58
C LEU A 10 12.47 24.79 -3.33
N PHE A 11 13.48 24.46 -2.51
CA PHE A 11 13.79 23.08 -2.13
C PHE A 11 12.66 22.42 -1.31
N LEU A 12 12.03 23.16 -0.40
CA LEU A 12 10.87 22.68 0.37
C LEU A 12 9.63 22.48 -0.49
N PHE A 13 9.37 23.36 -1.46
CA PHE A 13 8.26 23.22 -2.40
C PHE A 13 8.42 22.03 -3.35
N LEU A 14 9.65 21.72 -3.80
CA LEU A 14 9.95 20.54 -4.65
C LEU A 14 9.76 19.20 -3.93
N MET A 15 9.97 19.14 -2.61
CA MET A 15 9.79 17.91 -1.83
C MET A 15 8.32 17.61 -1.52
N ALA A 16 7.48 18.64 -1.37
CA ALA A 16 6.06 18.46 -1.08
C ALA A 16 5.26 17.83 -2.23
N SER A 17 5.66 18.07 -3.49
CA SER A 17 5.01 17.52 -4.69
C SER A 17 5.21 16.01 -4.88
N HIS A 18 6.30 15.44 -4.34
CA HIS A 18 6.56 13.99 -4.43
C HIS A 18 5.70 13.17 -3.45
N ALA A 19 5.35 13.74 -2.29
CA ALA A 19 4.55 13.04 -1.29
C ALA A 19 3.10 12.79 -1.75
N ALA A 20 2.57 13.62 -2.66
CA ALA A 20 1.20 13.49 -3.17
C ALA A 20 1.06 12.38 -4.23
N ALA A 21 2.13 12.05 -4.97
CA ALA A 21 2.11 11.05 -6.04
C ALA A 21 1.85 9.62 -5.51
N PHE A 22 2.29 9.32 -4.30
CA PHE A 22 2.12 8.01 -3.65
C PHE A 22 0.66 7.67 -3.31
N LYS A 23 -0.23 8.67 -3.33
CA LYS A 23 -1.55 8.58 -2.72
C LYS A 23 -2.68 8.23 -3.68
N CYS A 24 -2.41 8.12 -4.99
CA CYS A 24 -3.47 7.98 -6.00
C CYS A 24 -3.22 6.89 -7.03
N ILE A 25 -2.22 6.02 -6.86
CA ILE A 25 -1.98 4.87 -7.75
C ILE A 25 -2.17 3.59 -6.95
N PRO A 26 -2.96 2.62 -7.44
CA PRO A 26 -3.09 1.36 -6.75
C PRO A 26 -1.76 0.64 -6.85
N ILE A 27 -1.29 0.10 -5.72
CA ILE A 27 -0.08 -0.73 -5.70
C ILE A 27 -0.34 -2.08 -6.40
N TYR A 28 -1.61 -2.46 -6.54
CA TYR A 28 -2.07 -3.67 -7.21
C TYR A 28 -3.55 -3.55 -7.59
N GLY A 29 -3.92 -3.95 -8.81
CA GLY A 29 -5.33 -4.03 -9.23
C GLY A 29 -6.09 -2.69 -9.17
N ASN A 30 -7.37 -2.75 -8.83
CA ASN A 30 -8.27 -1.60 -8.74
C ASN A 30 -8.49 -1.11 -7.30
N TRP A 31 -8.22 -1.95 -6.31
CA TRP A 31 -8.57 -1.71 -4.90
C TRP A 31 -7.32 -1.53 -4.04
N CYS A 32 -6.27 -2.33 -4.24
CA CYS A 32 -5.12 -2.26 -3.34
C CYS A 32 -4.34 -0.95 -3.49
N GLY A 33 -4.47 -0.06 -2.52
CA GLY A 33 -3.69 1.17 -2.46
C GLY A 33 -4.34 2.24 -1.60
N ILE A 34 -3.56 3.22 -1.14
CA ILE A 34 -4.13 4.34 -0.40
C ILE A 34 -5.06 5.13 -1.33
N ASN A 35 -6.27 5.44 -0.86
CA ASN A 35 -7.34 6.11 -1.61
C ASN A 35 -7.77 5.39 -2.90
N HIS A 36 -7.58 4.08 -2.98
CA HIS A 36 -8.22 3.26 -4.01
C HIS A 36 -9.44 2.53 -3.45
N PRO A 37 -10.46 2.28 -4.28
CA PRO A 37 -10.62 2.74 -5.66
C PRO A 37 -10.83 4.26 -5.69
N SER A 38 -10.14 4.94 -6.60
CA SER A 38 -10.24 6.41 -6.70
C SER A 38 -11.61 6.91 -7.18
N HIS A 39 -12.38 6.05 -7.87
CA HIS A 39 -13.68 6.39 -8.43
C HIS A 39 -14.60 5.15 -8.48
N GLY A 40 -15.84 5.31 -8.02
CA GLY A 40 -16.87 4.28 -8.12
C GLY A 40 -16.56 2.99 -7.36
N TRP A 41 -17.06 1.87 -7.88
CA TRP A 41 -16.96 0.52 -7.30
C TRP A 41 -16.53 -0.47 -8.39
N PRO A 42 -15.29 -0.36 -8.91
CA PRO A 42 -14.84 -1.21 -10.00
C PRO A 42 -14.77 -2.68 -9.55
N PRO A 43 -15.00 -3.65 -10.45
CA PRO A 43 -14.81 -5.05 -10.11
C PRO A 43 -13.34 -5.33 -9.75
N PRO A 44 -13.04 -6.20 -8.78
CA PRO A 44 -11.68 -6.60 -8.50
C PRO A 44 -11.08 -7.36 -9.69
N VAL A 45 -9.79 -7.13 -9.98
CA VAL A 45 -9.11 -7.75 -11.14
C VAL A 45 -8.79 -9.23 -10.93
N ASP A 46 -8.60 -9.65 -9.67
CA ASP A 46 -8.37 -11.02 -9.25
C ASP A 46 -8.67 -11.23 -7.75
N ALA A 47 -8.32 -12.41 -7.22
CA ALA A 47 -8.56 -12.76 -5.81
C ALA A 47 -7.78 -11.87 -4.82
N PHE A 48 -6.58 -11.43 -5.17
CA PHE A 48 -5.80 -10.54 -4.30
C PHE A 48 -6.40 -9.13 -4.25
N ASP A 49 -6.84 -8.63 -5.40
CA ASP A 49 -7.55 -7.36 -5.48
C ASP A 49 -8.91 -7.40 -4.76
N ALA A 50 -9.59 -8.55 -4.79
CA ALA A 50 -10.81 -8.78 -4.02
C ALA A 50 -10.56 -8.74 -2.49
N ALA A 51 -9.42 -9.26 -2.02
CA ALA A 51 -9.05 -9.16 -0.60
C ALA A 51 -8.86 -7.69 -0.17
N CYS A 52 -8.25 -6.86 -1.04
CA CYS A 52 -8.15 -5.42 -0.79
C CYS A 52 -9.53 -4.75 -0.76
N MET A 53 -10.41 -5.10 -1.70
CA MET A 53 -11.81 -4.62 -1.68
C MET A 53 -12.52 -4.93 -0.37
N HIS A 54 -12.39 -6.16 0.14
CA HIS A 54 -12.99 -6.55 1.41
C HIS A 54 -12.40 -5.77 2.60
N HIS A 55 -11.10 -5.48 2.59
CA HIS A 55 -10.43 -4.68 3.62
C HIS A 55 -10.89 -3.22 3.62
N ASP A 56 -10.95 -2.58 2.46
CA ASP A 56 -11.43 -1.20 2.32
C ASP A 56 -12.89 -1.06 2.77
N LEU A 57 -13.74 -2.02 2.37
CA LEU A 57 -15.13 -2.09 2.81
C LEU A 57 -15.24 -2.27 4.33
N CYS A 58 -14.41 -3.11 4.93
CA CYS A 58 -14.41 -3.38 6.37
C CYS A 58 -13.98 -2.14 7.16
N THR A 59 -12.88 -1.50 6.75
CA THR A 59 -12.32 -0.30 7.42
C THR A 59 -13.15 0.96 7.21
N SER A 60 -14.09 0.96 6.26
CA SER A 60 -15.08 2.05 6.11
C SER A 60 -16.08 2.13 7.26
N GLN A 61 -16.21 1.07 8.07
CA GLN A 61 -17.13 1.02 9.20
C GLN A 61 -16.52 1.69 10.45
N PRO A 62 -17.34 2.36 11.29
CA PRO A 62 -16.85 2.95 12.52
C PRO A 62 -16.37 1.87 13.50
N GLY A 63 -15.14 2.02 14.02
CA GLY A 63 -14.59 1.08 14.99
C GLY A 63 -13.07 0.97 14.91
N SER A 64 -12.54 -0.12 15.47
CA SER A 64 -11.13 -0.49 15.33
C SER A 64 -10.94 -1.24 14.02
N ASP A 65 -9.89 -0.89 13.26
CA ASP A 65 -9.49 -1.62 12.05
C ASP A 65 -8.87 -3.00 12.34
N THR A 66 -8.47 -3.28 13.59
CA THR A 66 -7.69 -4.48 13.90
C THR A 66 -8.34 -5.79 13.44
N PRO A 67 -9.66 -6.00 13.60
CA PRO A 67 -10.33 -7.18 13.04
C PRO A 67 -10.26 -7.26 11.51
N CYS A 68 -10.40 -6.11 10.83
CA CYS A 68 -10.27 -6.02 9.37
C CYS A 68 -8.84 -6.35 8.92
N ASP A 69 -7.84 -5.81 9.61
CA ASP A 69 -6.42 -6.05 9.34
C ASP A 69 -6.05 -7.53 9.50
N ILE A 70 -6.55 -8.19 10.56
CA ILE A 70 -6.36 -9.63 10.78
C ILE A 70 -7.02 -10.46 9.67
N ALA A 71 -8.26 -10.13 9.31
CA ALA A 71 -9.00 -10.84 8.27
C ALA A 71 -8.29 -10.72 6.92
N PHE A 72 -7.86 -9.51 6.55
CA PHE A 72 -7.12 -9.23 5.32
C PHE A 72 -5.82 -10.03 5.22
N VAL A 73 -5.01 -10.03 6.29
CA VAL A 73 -3.77 -10.82 6.34
C VAL A 73 -4.05 -12.32 6.20
N GLY A 74 -5.11 -12.82 6.84
CA GLY A 74 -5.55 -14.20 6.70
C GLY A 74 -5.95 -14.56 5.27
N GLU A 75 -6.71 -13.68 4.61
CA GLU A 75 -7.17 -13.85 3.23
C GLU A 75 -6.00 -13.85 2.24
N LEU A 76 -5.06 -12.89 2.33
CA LEU A 76 -3.87 -12.85 1.49
C LEU A 76 -3.04 -14.13 1.58
N ARG A 77 -2.84 -14.66 2.79
CA ARG A 77 -2.10 -15.91 3.00
C ARG A 77 -2.84 -17.11 2.43
N SER A 78 -4.16 -17.16 2.59
CA SER A 78 -4.98 -18.24 2.03
C SER A 78 -4.87 -18.26 0.51
N ILE A 79 -4.99 -17.10 -0.15
CA ILE A 79 -4.85 -16.99 -1.60
C ILE A 79 -3.44 -17.37 -2.02
N ALA A 80 -2.41 -16.84 -1.35
CA ALA A 80 -1.01 -17.15 -1.65
C ALA A 80 -0.69 -18.64 -1.51
N ALA A 81 -1.27 -19.32 -0.53
CA ALA A 81 -1.13 -20.77 -0.37
C ALA A 81 -1.79 -21.56 -1.51
N GLN A 82 -2.88 -21.05 -2.08
CA GLN A 82 -3.57 -21.68 -3.22
C GLN A 82 -2.80 -21.48 -4.54
N VAL A 83 -2.27 -20.29 -4.79
CA VAL A 83 -1.63 -19.94 -6.07
C VAL A 83 -0.10 -20.13 -6.06
N GLY A 84 0.50 -20.35 -4.89
CA GLY A 84 1.93 -20.58 -4.72
C GLY A 84 2.81 -19.32 -4.73
N TYR A 85 2.22 -18.12 -4.72
CA TYR A 85 2.95 -16.86 -4.61
C TYR A 85 2.10 -15.74 -4.02
N LEU A 86 2.74 -14.69 -3.48
CA LEU A 86 2.10 -13.43 -3.09
C LEU A 86 2.70 -12.31 -3.95
N PRO A 87 1.91 -11.47 -4.66
CA PRO A 87 2.44 -10.38 -5.45
C PRO A 87 3.36 -9.49 -4.62
N ARG A 88 4.51 -9.08 -5.18
CA ARG A 88 5.53 -8.31 -4.45
C ARG A 88 4.98 -7.05 -3.76
N PRO A 89 4.11 -6.22 -4.37
CA PRO A 89 3.51 -5.08 -3.69
C PRO A 89 2.69 -5.48 -2.45
N LEU A 90 2.03 -6.64 -2.50
CA LEU A 90 1.21 -7.15 -1.40
C LEU A 90 2.01 -7.85 -0.30
N GLN A 91 3.23 -8.30 -0.56
CA GLN A 91 4.13 -8.83 0.48
C GLN A 91 4.42 -7.75 1.54
N TRP A 92 4.65 -6.52 1.11
CA TRP A 92 4.84 -5.39 2.02
C TRP A 92 3.57 -4.98 2.75
N ALA A 93 2.45 -4.92 2.03
CA ALA A 93 1.15 -4.61 2.62
C ALA A 93 0.81 -5.62 3.74
N GLU A 94 0.96 -6.92 3.46
CA GLU A 94 0.76 -7.98 4.45
C GLU A 94 1.64 -7.76 5.68
N TYR A 95 2.94 -7.54 5.48
CA TYR A 95 3.89 -7.39 6.58
C TYR A 95 3.54 -6.22 7.49
N VAL A 96 3.31 -5.04 6.90
CA VAL A 96 2.98 -3.82 7.66
C VAL A 96 1.64 -3.97 8.39
N ILE A 97 0.63 -4.52 7.72
CA ILE A 97 -0.70 -4.68 8.31
C ILE A 97 -0.69 -5.75 9.42
N ARG A 98 0.06 -6.84 9.24
CA ARG A 98 0.31 -7.84 10.29
C ARG A 98 0.93 -7.21 11.53
N LEU A 99 1.91 -6.33 11.37
CA LEU A 99 2.54 -5.63 12.49
C LEU A 99 1.55 -4.64 13.16
N LYS A 100 0.78 -3.88 12.36
CA LYS A 100 -0.28 -3.00 12.85
C LYS A 100 -1.31 -3.76 13.70
N SER A 101 -1.63 -4.99 13.32
CA SER A 101 -2.61 -5.84 14.01
C SER A 101 -2.04 -6.65 15.19
N GLY A 102 -0.81 -6.37 15.64
CA GLY A 102 -0.18 -7.06 16.78
C GLY A 102 0.40 -8.44 16.47
N GLY A 103 0.59 -8.77 15.19
CA GLY A 103 1.25 -10.01 14.77
C GLY A 103 2.76 -10.00 15.05
N SER A 104 3.37 -11.18 15.02
CA SER A 104 4.80 -11.33 15.29
C SER A 104 5.66 -10.81 14.12
N TRP A 105 6.85 -10.31 14.47
CA TRP A 105 7.89 -9.89 13.52
C TRP A 105 8.57 -11.06 12.78
N GLY A 106 8.12 -12.30 12.98
CA GLY A 106 8.75 -13.51 12.42
C GLY A 106 7.94 -14.18 11.31
N GLY A 107 8.63 -14.91 10.43
CA GLY A 107 8.00 -15.90 9.55
C GLY A 107 7.69 -15.47 8.11
N MET A 108 8.08 -14.27 7.68
CA MET A 108 8.20 -13.98 6.24
C MET A 108 9.63 -13.57 5.89
N PRO A 109 10.13 -13.93 4.69
CA PRO A 109 11.38 -13.40 4.21
C PRO A 109 11.29 -11.87 4.24
N MET A 110 12.29 -11.24 4.86
CA MET A 110 12.41 -9.78 4.77
C MET A 110 12.41 -9.40 3.29
N PRO A 111 11.62 -8.40 2.87
CA PRO A 111 11.65 -7.91 1.51
C PRO A 111 13.08 -7.59 1.13
N THR A 112 13.53 -8.15 0.02
CA THR A 112 14.87 -7.90 -0.50
C THR A 112 14.99 -6.43 -0.89
N PRO A 113 16.21 -5.88 -1.03
CA PRO A 113 16.38 -4.52 -1.54
C PRO A 113 15.66 -4.29 -2.89
N GLY A 114 15.51 -5.33 -3.72
CA GLY A 114 14.74 -5.25 -4.97
C GLY A 114 13.23 -5.09 -4.77
N ASP A 115 12.70 -5.53 -3.62
CA ASP A 115 11.30 -5.38 -3.24
C ASP A 115 11.04 -3.99 -2.65
N ALA A 116 12.00 -3.45 -1.88
CA ALA A 116 12.02 -2.05 -1.46
C ALA A 116 12.10 -1.09 -2.67
N MET A 117 12.91 -1.43 -3.68
CA MET A 117 12.95 -0.69 -4.95
C MET A 117 11.65 -0.83 -5.76
N GLY A 118 10.95 -1.96 -5.66
CA GLY A 118 9.63 -2.15 -6.29
C GLY A 118 8.59 -1.20 -5.70
N VAL A 119 8.57 -1.07 -4.37
CA VAL A 119 7.82 -0.01 -3.68
C VAL A 119 8.28 1.35 -4.19
N MET A 120 9.59 1.64 -4.25
CA MET A 120 10.11 2.90 -4.82
C MET A 120 9.74 3.16 -6.29
N SER A 121 9.53 2.12 -7.09
CA SER A 121 9.14 2.23 -8.50
C SER A 121 7.65 2.55 -8.67
N SER A 122 6.81 1.95 -7.82
CA SER A 122 5.40 2.34 -7.68
C SER A 122 5.25 3.74 -7.07
N LEU A 123 6.17 4.11 -6.18
CA LEU A 123 6.27 5.42 -5.56
C LEU A 123 6.70 6.51 -6.60
N ALA A 124 7.55 6.18 -7.58
CA ALA A 124 8.09 7.16 -8.54
C ALA A 124 7.18 7.50 -9.73
N SER A 125 6.00 6.88 -9.85
CA SER A 125 5.07 7.16 -10.96
C SER A 125 4.06 8.24 -10.54
N PRO A 126 4.01 9.40 -11.21
CA PRO A 126 3.12 10.49 -10.83
C PRO A 126 1.68 10.32 -11.33
N CYS A 127 0.76 11.05 -10.71
CA CYS A 127 -0.68 11.07 -11.03
C CYS A 127 -1.03 12.00 -12.20
N TRP A 128 -0.26 11.95 -13.28
CA TRP A 128 -0.56 12.68 -14.52
C TRP A 128 -0.30 11.82 -15.75
#